data_AF-A0A2P8FMR6-F1
#
_entry.id   AF-A0A2P8FMR6-F1
#
_cell.length_a   1.000
_cell.length_b   1.000
_cell.length_c   1.000
_cell.angle_alpha   90.00
_cell.angle_beta   90.00
_cell.angle_gamma   90.00
#
_symmetry.space_group_name_H-M   'P 1'
#
loop_
_entity.id
_entity.type
_entity.pdbx_description
1 polymer ?
#
loop_
_entity_poly.entity_id
_entity_poly.type
_entity_poly.pdbx_seq_one_letter_code
_entity_poly.pdbx_strand_id
1 'polypeptide(L)' 'MPCKSDKLLLLDLDETLIHAVTTPLGVAVDFQFDLFHIYKRPGLDQFLINISQHFTLGVWS' A
#
# COMPACT_ATOMS: atom_id res chain seq x y z
N MET A 1 -9.25 -6.06 23.57
CA MET A 1 -8.49 -6.05 22.30
C MET A 1 -7.16 -6.74 22.57
N PRO A 2 -6.74 -7.74 21.79
CA PRO A 2 -5.40 -8.31 21.96
C PRO A 2 -4.36 -7.18 21.84
N CYS A 3 -3.32 -7.25 22.67
CA CYS A 3 -2.19 -6.34 22.56
C CYS A 3 -1.57 -6.51 21.16
N LYS A 4 -1.23 -5.38 20.53
CA LYS A 4 -0.51 -5.33 19.27
C LYS A 4 0.84 -6.08 19.40
N SER A 5 1.30 -6.75 18.34
CA SER A 5 2.61 -7.39 18.34
C SER A 5 3.72 -6.35 18.52
N ASP A 6 4.81 -6.73 19.18
CA ASP A 6 6.06 -5.98 19.30
C ASP A 6 6.88 -5.95 18.00
N LYS A 7 6.46 -6.70 16.96
CA LYS A 7 7.11 -6.73 15.66
C LYS A 7 6.71 -5.54 14.79
N LEU A 8 7.68 -5.03 14.04
CA LEU A 8 7.48 -4.07 12.95
C LEU A 8 7.24 -4.86 11.64
N LEU A 9 6.13 -4.60 10.97
CA LEU A 9 5.88 -5.08 9.62
C LEU A 9 6.35 -4.02 8.63
N LEU A 10 7.48 -4.29 7.97
CA LEU A 10 7.99 -3.47 6.88
C LEU A 10 7.35 -3.91 5.57
N LEU A 11 6.75 -2.96 4.86
CA LEU A 11 6.10 -3.16 3.57
C LEU A 11 6.85 -2.37 2.51
N ASP A 12 7.16 -3.03 1.40
CA ASP A 12 7.63 -2.41 0.18
C ASP A 12 6.49 -1.65 -0.53
N LEU A 13 6.81 -0.68 -1.39
CA LEU A 13 5.81 0.11 -2.12
C LEU A 13 5.47 -0.49 -3.48
N ASP A 14 6.42 -0.43 -4.42
CA ASP A 14 6.19 -0.76 -5.81
C ASP A 14 6.00 -2.27 -6.00
N GLU A 15 4.98 -2.65 -6.76
CA GLU A 15 4.54 -4.04 -6.99
C GLU A 15 4.10 -4.80 -5.73
N THR A 16 4.16 -4.17 -4.55
CA THR A 16 3.71 -4.71 -3.27
C THR A 16 2.38 -4.09 -2.82
N LEU A 17 2.36 -2.78 -2.58
CA LEU A 17 1.18 -2.02 -2.15
C LEU A 17 0.54 -1.27 -3.32
N ILE A 18 1.37 -0.73 -4.20
CA ILE A 18 0.95 0.06 -5.36
C ILE A 18 1.64 -0.42 -6.62
N HIS A 19 1.14 0.03 -7.76
CA HIS A 19 1.82 -0.09 -9.04
C HIS A 19 1.89 1.29 -9.68
N ALA A 20 3.09 1.86 -9.72
CA ALA A 20 3.35 3.17 -10.33
C ALA A 20 3.82 3.01 -11.77
N VAL A 21 3.11 3.61 -12.73
CA VAL A 21 3.49 3.56 -14.15
C VAL A 21 3.34 4.90 -14.85
N THR A 22 4.24 5.21 -15.77
CA THR A 22 4.15 6.45 -16.57
C THR A 22 3.07 6.38 -17.64
N THR A 23 2.70 5.17 -18.08
CA THR A 23 1.66 4.94 -19.09
C THR A 23 0.40 4.36 -18.44
N PRO A 24 -0.80 4.94 -18.65
CA PRO A 24 -2.04 4.42 -18.07
C PRO A 24 -2.36 2.98 -18.51
N LEU A 25 -2.87 2.17 -17.58
CA LEU A 25 -3.20 0.75 -17.82
C LEU A 25 -4.60 0.53 -18.44
N GLY A 26 -5.30 1.58 -18.85
CA GLY A 26 -6.66 1.48 -19.38
C GLY A 26 -7.74 1.20 -18.33
N VAL A 27 -7.38 1.21 -17.04
CA VAL A 27 -8.32 1.24 -15.91
C VAL A 27 -8.22 2.59 -15.20
N ALA A 28 -9.25 2.92 -14.41
CA ALA A 28 -9.26 4.15 -13.62
C ALA A 28 -8.05 4.19 -12.69
N VAL A 29 -7.32 5.31 -12.71
CA VAL A 29 -6.19 5.56 -11.83
C VAL A 29 -6.72 5.92 -10.43
N ASP A 30 -6.04 5.46 -9.38
CA ASP A 30 -6.40 5.85 -8.01
C ASP A 30 -5.95 7.28 -7.71
N PHE A 31 -4.72 7.62 -8.10
CA PHE A 31 -4.23 9.01 -8.09
C PHE A 31 -3.01 9.17 -9.01
N GLN A 32 -2.71 10.42 -9.36
CA GLN A 32 -1.51 10.78 -10.09
C GLN A 32 -0.50 11.45 -9.15
N PHE A 33 0.78 11.12 -9.32
CA PHE A 33 1.88 11.76 -8.61
C PHE A 33 3.03 12.01 -9.59
N ASP A 34 3.34 13.28 -9.83
CA ASP A 34 4.28 13.71 -10.88
C ASP A 34 3.93 13.08 -12.25
N LEU A 35 4.84 12.31 -12.84
CA LEU A 35 4.64 11.62 -14.12
C LEU A 35 3.99 10.23 -13.98
N PHE A 36 3.68 9.78 -12.75
CA PHE A 36 3.20 8.44 -12.49
C PHE A 36 1.69 8.39 -12.28
N HIS A 37 1.07 7.39 -12.90
CA HIS A 37 -0.26 6.90 -12.64
C HIS A 37 -0.15 5.81 -11.58
N ILE A 38 -0.73 6.04 -10.42
CA ILE A 38 -0.65 5.11 -9.30
C ILE A 38 -1.92 4.28 -9.22
N TYR A 39 -1.74 2.97 -9.18
CA TYR A 39 -2.80 1.99 -8.97
C TYR A 39 -2.59 1.30 -7.64
N LYS A 40 -3.57 1.39 -6.74
CA LYS A 40 -3.56 0.67 -5.47
C LYS A 40 -3.82 -0.81 -5.72
N ARG A 41 -3.14 -1.68 -4.98
CA ARG A 41 -3.48 -3.09 -4.97
C ARG A 41 -4.95 -3.26 -4.50
N PRO A 42 -5.76 -4.10 -5.15
CA PRO A 42 -7.14 -4.31 -4.73
C PRO A 42 -7.25 -4.67 -3.24
N GLY A 43 -8.06 -3.91 -2.50
CA GLY A 43 -8.24 -4.09 -1.06
C GLY A 43 -7.17 -3.45 -0.16
N LEU A 44 -6.24 -2.64 -0.71
CA LEU A 44 -5.14 -2.02 0.04
C LEU A 44 -5.61 -1.27 1.29
N ASP A 45 -6.65 -0.44 1.18
CA ASP A 45 -7.12 0.37 2.31
C ASP A 45 -7.59 -0.52 3.47
N GLN A 46 -8.39 -1.55 3.17
CA GLN A 46 -8.88 -2.50 4.17
C GLN A 46 -7.74 -3.34 4.75
N PHE A 47 -6.77 -3.73 3.93
CA PHE A 47 -5.56 -4.42 4.38
C PHE A 47 -4.79 -3.58 5.41
N LEU A 48 -4.49 -2.32 5.10
CA LEU A 48 -3.76 -1.41 6.00
C LEU A 48 -4.52 -1.16 7.30
N ILE A 49 -5.83 -0.92 7.22
CA ILE A 49 -6.69 -0.76 8.40
C ILE A 49 -6.63 -2.01 9.29
N ASN A 50 -6.80 -3.20 8.71
CA ASN A 50 -6.82 -4.45 9.48
C ASN A 50 -5.45 -4.79 10.07
N ILE A 51 -4.39 -4.75 9.26
CA ILE A 51 -3.06 -5.19 9.69
C ILE A 51 -2.45 -4.23 10.72
N SER A 52 -2.80 -2.94 10.66
CA SER A 52 -2.36 -1.93 11.64
C SER A 52 -2.85 -2.19 13.07
N GLN A 53 -3.95 -2.94 13.23
CA GLN A 53 -4.45 -3.40 14.52
C GLN A 53 -3.56 -4.46 15.15
N HIS A 54 -2.74 -5.16 14.35
CA HIS A 54 -1.91 -6.27 14.77
C HIS A 54 -0.41 -5.92 14.81
N PHE A 55 0.08 -5.05 13.92
CA PHE A 55 1.50 -4.71 13.78
C PHE A 55 1.74 -3.23 13.62
N THR A 56 2.87 -2.74 14.13
CA THR A 56 3.33 -1.40 13.76
C THR A 56 3.80 -1.51 12.31
N LEU A 57 3.38 -0.58 11.47
CA LEU A 57 3.67 -0.63 10.04
C LEU A 57 4.79 0.36 9.74
N GLY A 58 5.77 -0.08 8.97
CA GLY A 58 6.77 0.78 8.35
C GLY A 58 6.74 0.56 6.84
N VAL A 59 7.13 1.60 6.10
CA VAL A 59 7.33 1.52 4.65
C VAL A 59 8.83 1.60 4.38
N TRP A 60 9.35 0.72 3.54
CA TRP A 60 10.72 0.76 3.06
C TRP A 60 10.73 0.45 1.57
N SER A 61 11.11 1.45 0.78
CA SER A 61 11.23 1.41 -0.68
C SER A 61 12.62 1.89 -1.10
#